data_AF-A0A1Q3APS4-F1
#
_entry.id   AF-A0A1Q3APS4-F1
#
_cell.length_a   1.000
_cell.length_b   1.000
_cell.length_c   1.000
_cell.angle_alpha   90.00
_cell.angle_beta   90.00
_cell.angle_gamma   90.00
#
_symmetry.space_group_name_H-M   'P 1'
#
loop_
_entity.id
_entity.type
_entity.pdbx_description
1 polymer ?
#
loop_
_entity_poly.entity_id
_entity_poly.type
_entity_poly.pdbx_seq_one_letter_code
_entity_poly.pdbx_strand_id
1 'polypeptide(L)'
;LTIFIQSLDYQLWNIITNGPEIPTKIVDGQRVPKINSEFNDNDYKLLQLNAKAKHVIFCALSASEFNRVSSLDSVEEMWDRLLVTYEGTNQVKDTKINRLVLEYELFTMFENENILACMQGLMTL
;
A
#
# COMPACT_ATOMS: atom_id res chain seq x y z
N LEU A 1 -8.54 -5.28 -9.16
CA LEU A 1 -7.49 -4.31 -9.58
C LEU A 1 -6.27 -5.03 -10.18
N THR A 2 -5.67 -6.00 -9.47
CA THR A 2 -4.49 -6.75 -9.91
C THR A 2 -4.62 -7.38 -11.30
N ILE A 3 -5.71 -8.11 -11.58
CA ILE A 3 -5.94 -8.75 -12.89
C ILE A 3 -5.97 -7.72 -14.04
N PHE A 4 -6.63 -6.57 -13.81
CA PHE A 4 -6.70 -5.50 -14.80
C PHE A 4 -5.32 -4.91 -15.08
N ILE A 5 -4.55 -4.58 -14.04
CA ILE A 5 -3.18 -4.05 -14.17
C ILE A 5 -2.27 -5.05 -14.89
N GLN A 6 -2.31 -6.32 -14.49
CA GLN A 6 -1.52 -7.38 -15.12
C GLN A 6 -1.89 -7.60 -16.59
N SER A 7 -3.15 -7.36 -16.97
CA SER A 7 -3.57 -7.45 -18.38
C SER A 7 -2.99 -6.34 -19.27
N LEU A 8 -2.66 -5.18 -18.68
CA LEU A 8 -2.02 -4.07 -19.41
C LEU A 8 -0.52 -4.29 -19.59
N ASP A 9 0.13 -4.87 -18.58
CA ASP A 9 1.49 -5.38 -18.59
C ASP A 9 1.74 -6.09 -17.24
N TYR A 10 2.16 -7.34 -17.31
CA TYR A 10 2.30 -8.21 -16.15
C TYR A 10 3.29 -7.65 -15.10
N GLN A 11 4.31 -6.89 -15.53
CA GLN A 11 5.33 -6.34 -14.63
C GLN A 11 4.82 -5.14 -13.81
N LEU A 12 3.73 -4.50 -14.22
CA LEU A 12 3.24 -3.28 -13.55
C LEU A 12 2.85 -3.53 -12.10
N TRP A 13 2.16 -4.64 -11.82
CA TRP A 13 1.77 -4.96 -10.45
C TRP A 13 3.00 -5.11 -9.54
N ASN A 14 4.05 -5.75 -10.04
CA ASN A 14 5.29 -5.93 -9.29
C ASN A 14 5.95 -4.59 -8.95
N ILE A 15 5.98 -3.64 -9.89
CA ILE A 15 6.57 -2.31 -9.66
C ILE A 15 5.72 -1.47 -8.71
N ILE A 16 4.39 -1.62 -8.77
CA ILE A 16 3.47 -0.94 -7.85
C ILE A 16 3.68 -1.42 -6.41
N THR A 17 3.96 -2.71 -6.18
CA THR A 17 4.06 -3.26 -4.83
C THR A 17 5.47 -3.31 -4.26
N ASN A 18 6.50 -3.38 -5.11
CA ASN A 18 7.90 -3.58 -4.67
C ASN A 18 8.84 -2.43 -5.09
N GLY A 19 8.29 -1.40 -5.74
CA GLY A 19 9.07 -0.28 -6.25
C GLY A 19 9.73 -0.55 -7.61
N PRO A 20 10.10 0.53 -8.34
CA PRO A 20 10.92 0.41 -9.54
C PRO A 20 12.38 0.12 -9.17
N GLU A 21 13.05 -0.69 -9.98
CA GLU A 21 14.49 -0.85 -9.83
C GLU A 21 15.22 0.43 -10.25
N ILE A 22 16.09 0.93 -9.36
CA ILE A 22 16.89 2.13 -9.61
C ILE A 22 18.11 1.74 -10.48
N PRO A 23 18.30 2.39 -11.65
CA PRO A 23 19.49 2.22 -12.47
C PRO A 23 20.77 2.47 -11.66
N THR A 24 21.59 1.42 -11.50
CA THR A 24 22.82 1.46 -10.68
C THR A 24 24.00 0.88 -11.43
N LYS A 25 25.21 1.32 -11.07
CA LYS A 25 26.49 0.79 -11.55
C LYS A 25 27.39 0.44 -10.36
N ILE A 26 28.41 -0.38 -10.61
CA ILE A 26 29.43 -0.71 -9.61
C ILE A 26 30.64 0.21 -9.81
N VAL A 27 31.01 0.96 -8.77
CA VAL A 27 32.24 1.76 -8.70
C VAL A 27 32.96 1.35 -7.43
N ASP A 28 34.20 0.91 -7.55
CA ASP A 28 35.03 0.45 -6.41
C ASP A 28 34.34 -0.61 -5.53
N GLY A 29 33.57 -1.51 -6.15
CA GLY A 29 32.82 -2.56 -5.46
C GLY A 29 31.51 -2.10 -4.79
N GLN A 30 31.17 -0.81 -4.86
CA GLN A 30 29.93 -0.24 -4.31
C GLN A 30 28.88 0.01 -5.40
N ARG A 31 27.60 -0.27 -5.09
CA ARG A 31 26.47 0.12 -5.95
C ARG A 31 26.20 1.61 -5.80
N VAL A 32 26.32 2.34 -6.91
CA VAL A 32 26.00 3.77 -6.99
C VAL A 32 24.96 4.02 -8.07
N PRO A 33 24.04 4.99 -7.91
CA PRO A 33 23.09 5.36 -8.96
C PRO A 33 23.82 5.80 -10.24
N LYS A 34 23.29 5.37 -11.39
CA LYS A 34 23.73 5.89 -12.69
C LYS A 34 23.23 7.31 -12.89
N ILE A 35 24.02 8.14 -13.58
CA ILE A 35 23.51 9.41 -14.11
C ILE A 35 22.80 9.16 -15.44
N ASN A 36 21.91 10.07 -15.84
CA ASN A 36 21.07 9.90 -17.04
C ASN A 36 21.87 9.59 -18.33
N SER A 37 23.08 10.13 -18.47
CA SER A 37 23.94 9.88 -19.65
C SER A 37 24.53 8.47 -19.71
N GLU A 38 24.45 7.71 -18.61
CA GLU A 38 24.94 6.33 -18.51
C GLU A 38 23.82 5.28 -18.66
N PHE A 39 22.58 5.73 -18.87
CA PHE A 39 21.44 4.85 -19.01
C PHE A 39 21.51 4.08 -20.32
N ASN A 40 21.24 2.78 -20.22
CA ASN A 40 21.03 1.90 -21.36
C ASN A 40 19.53 1.68 -21.60
N ASP A 41 19.18 0.97 -22.67
CA ASP A 41 17.79 0.69 -23.04
C ASP A 41 16.99 0.00 -21.94
N ASN A 42 17.63 -0.86 -21.14
CA ASN A 42 16.96 -1.52 -20.02
C ASN A 42 16.64 -0.54 -18.88
N ASP A 43 17.56 0.38 -18.57
CA ASP A 43 17.33 1.43 -17.57
C ASP A 43 16.13 2.30 -17.98
N TYR A 44 16.06 2.71 -19.25
CA TYR A 44 14.91 3.45 -19.78
C TYR A 44 13.61 2.64 -19.74
N LYS A 45 13.66 1.34 -20.02
CA LYS A 45 12.49 0.46 -19.94
C LYS A 45 11.93 0.40 -18.52
N LEU A 46 12.77 0.33 -17.50
CA LEU A 46 12.35 0.36 -16.09
C LEU A 46 11.70 1.70 -15.72
N LEU A 47 12.29 2.82 -16.15
CA LEU A 47 11.71 4.15 -15.95
C LEU A 47 10.35 4.31 -16.64
N GLN A 48 10.22 3.79 -17.86
CA GLN A 48 8.96 3.78 -18.61
C GLN A 48 7.89 2.94 -17.91
N LEU A 49 8.25 1.79 -17.33
CA LEU A 49 7.31 0.98 -16.57
C LEU A 49 6.81 1.70 -15.31
N ASN A 50 7.69 2.39 -14.57
CA ASN A 50 7.27 3.23 -13.45
C ASN A 50 6.31 4.33 -13.92
N ALA A 51 6.65 5.05 -15.00
CA ALA A 51 5.80 6.09 -15.56
C ALA A 51 4.42 5.56 -16.01
N LYS A 52 4.39 4.39 -16.67
CA LYS A 52 3.17 3.70 -17.08
C LYS A 52 2.33 3.31 -15.87
N ALA A 53 2.95 2.80 -14.80
CA ALA A 53 2.26 2.45 -13.57
C ALA A 53 1.66 3.69 -12.87
N LYS A 54 2.43 4.78 -12.76
CA LYS A 54 1.93 6.08 -12.23
C LYS A 54 0.72 6.56 -13.02
N HIS A 55 0.79 6.48 -14.35
CA HIS A 55 -0.33 6.87 -15.21
C HIS A 55 -1.59 6.03 -14.95
N VAL A 56 -1.46 4.71 -14.85
CA VAL A 56 -2.58 3.81 -14.53
C VAL A 56 -3.22 4.17 -13.18
N ILE A 57 -2.41 4.45 -12.15
CA ILE A 57 -2.92 4.91 -10.86
C ILE A 57 -3.64 6.25 -11.01
N PHE A 58 -3.02 7.24 -11.65
CA PHE A 58 -3.63 8.57 -11.82
C PHE A 58 -4.98 8.52 -12.55
N CYS A 59 -5.15 7.66 -13.56
CA CYS A 59 -6.42 7.48 -14.25
C CYS A 59 -7.55 6.95 -13.34
N ALA A 60 -7.22 6.29 -12.23
CA ALA A 60 -8.18 5.77 -11.27
C ALA A 60 -8.48 6.73 -10.11
N LEU A 61 -7.69 7.81 -9.93
CA LEU A 61 -7.82 8.73 -8.80
C LEU A 61 -8.80 9.87 -9.08
N SER A 62 -9.50 10.29 -8.01
CA SER A 62 -10.18 11.59 -8.01
C SER A 62 -9.15 12.73 -7.97
N ALA A 63 -9.58 13.95 -8.28
CA ALA A 63 -8.70 15.13 -8.22
C ALA A 63 -8.11 15.36 -6.82
N SER A 64 -8.86 15.09 -5.75
CA SER A 64 -8.38 15.24 -4.38
C SER A 64 -7.27 14.25 -4.05
N GLU A 65 -7.43 12.99 -4.45
CA GLU A 65 -6.43 11.95 -4.19
C GLU A 65 -5.20 12.13 -5.09
N PHE A 66 -5.40 12.51 -6.35
CA PHE A 66 -4.31 12.85 -7.25
C PHE A 66 -3.38 13.89 -6.63
N ASN A 67 -3.94 15.00 -6.11
CA ASN A 67 -3.16 16.07 -5.49
C ASN A 67 -2.34 15.63 -4.26
N ARG A 68 -2.75 14.55 -3.59
CA ARG A 68 -2.07 14.03 -2.40
C ARG A 68 -0.85 13.17 -2.73
N VAL A 69 -0.81 12.58 -3.92
CA VAL A 69 0.23 11.61 -4.32
C VAL A 69 1.02 12.04 -5.55
N SER A 70 0.62 13.10 -6.25
CA SER A 70 1.22 13.52 -7.52
C SER A 70 2.69 13.96 -7.41
N SER A 71 3.13 14.41 -6.24
CA SER A 71 4.52 14.81 -5.98
C SER A 71 5.44 13.65 -5.56
N LEU A 72 4.92 12.43 -5.41
CA LEU A 72 5.72 11.26 -5.03
C LEU A 72 6.50 10.73 -6.24
N ASP A 73 7.68 10.18 -5.99
CA ASP A 73 8.64 9.86 -7.03
C ASP A 73 8.31 8.53 -7.72
N SER A 74 8.02 7.51 -6.93
CA SER A 74 7.69 6.16 -7.41
C SER A 74 6.19 5.86 -7.35
N VAL A 75 5.72 4.91 -8.17
CA VAL A 75 4.33 4.44 -8.06
C VAL A 75 4.09 3.65 -6.76
N GLU A 76 5.13 3.04 -6.20
CA GLU A 76 5.07 2.32 -4.91
C GLU A 76 4.77 3.29 -3.78
N GLU A 77 5.46 4.42 -3.70
CA GLU A 77 5.18 5.45 -2.70
C GLU A 77 3.73 5.96 -2.82
N MET A 78 3.24 6.15 -4.04
CA MET A 78 1.85 6.52 -4.28
C MET A 78 0.88 5.45 -3.77
N TRP A 79 1.16 4.18 -4.08
CA TRP A 79 0.35 3.05 -3.66
C TRP A 79 0.32 2.87 -2.15
N ASP A 80 1.47 2.95 -1.49
CA ASP A 80 1.59 2.89 -0.03
C ASP A 80 0.85 4.04 0.66
N ARG A 81 0.95 5.25 0.10
CA ARG A 81 0.22 6.41 0.64
C ARG A 81 -1.29 6.24 0.53
N LEU A 82 -1.77 5.65 -0.56
CA LEU A 82 -3.18 5.32 -0.75
C LEU A 82 -3.62 4.22 0.22
N LEU A 83 -2.86 3.13 0.34
CA LEU A 83 -3.12 2.04 1.29
C LEU A 83 -3.26 2.56 2.72
N VAL A 84 -2.28 3.36 3.18
CA VAL A 84 -2.33 3.97 4.53
C VAL A 84 -3.54 4.88 4.70
N THR A 85 -3.92 5.62 3.66
CA THR A 85 -5.06 6.54 3.72
C THR A 85 -6.38 5.80 3.88
N TYR A 86 -6.58 4.68 3.17
CA TYR A 86 -7.86 3.98 3.12
C TYR A 86 -7.97 2.84 4.12
N GLU A 87 -6.90 2.07 4.33
CA GLU A 87 -6.90 0.96 5.27
C GLU A 87 -6.47 1.37 6.69
N GLY A 88 -5.84 2.53 6.83
CA GLY A 88 -5.17 2.94 8.04
C GLY A 88 -3.78 2.31 8.21
N THR A 89 -3.01 2.83 9.16
CA THR A 89 -1.69 2.28 9.50
C THR A 89 -1.82 1.00 10.31
N ASN A 90 -0.79 0.15 10.28
CA ASN A 90 -0.72 -1.04 11.14
C ASN A 90 -0.91 -0.68 12.61
N GLN A 91 -0.32 0.43 13.08
CA GLN A 91 -0.52 0.91 14.45
C GLN A 91 -1.99 1.19 14.80
N VAL A 92 -2.76 1.80 13.89
CA VAL A 92 -4.19 2.04 14.11
C VAL A 92 -4.97 0.72 14.12
N LYS A 93 -4.63 -0.22 13.22
CA LYS A 93 -5.22 -1.55 13.19
C LYS A 93 -4.94 -2.31 14.50
N ASP A 94 -3.68 -2.34 14.95
CA ASP A 94 -3.25 -2.98 16.20
C ASP A 94 -3.92 -2.36 17.42
N THR A 95 -4.04 -1.03 17.45
CA THR A 95 -4.73 -0.33 18.55
C THR A 95 -6.20 -0.73 18.63
N LYS A 96 -6.89 -0.86 17.48
CA LYS A 96 -8.27 -1.34 17.43
C LYS A 96 -8.38 -2.78 17.89
N ILE A 97 -7.47 -3.66 17.45
CA ILE A 97 -7.43 -5.07 17.88
C ILE A 97 -7.23 -5.15 19.38
N ASN A 98 -6.24 -4.47 19.94
CA ASN A 98 -5.97 -4.47 21.36
C ASN A 98 -7.15 -3.94 22.18
N ARG A 99 -7.86 -2.93 21.66
CA ARG A 99 -9.09 -2.43 22.30
C ARG A 99 -10.18 -3.50 22.34
N LEU A 100 -10.44 -4.18 21.22
CA LEU A 100 -11.44 -5.24 21.13
C LEU A 100 -11.08 -6.45 22.02
N VAL A 101 -9.81 -6.83 22.06
CA VAL A 101 -9.31 -7.87 22.96
C VAL A 101 -9.57 -7.50 24.41
N LEU A 102 -9.25 -6.27 24.81
CA LEU A 102 -9.50 -5.79 26.17
C LEU A 102 -11.01 -5.74 26.49
N GLU A 103 -11.84 -5.25 25.57
CA GLU A 103 -13.30 -5.24 25.74
C GLU A 103 -13.86 -6.65 25.92
N TYR A 104 -13.36 -7.63 25.16
CA TYR A 104 -13.71 -9.05 25.31
C TYR A 104 -13.23 -9.64 26.64
N GLU A 105 -11.99 -9.36 27.07
CA GLU A 105 -11.45 -9.85 28.35
C GLU A 105 -12.20 -9.28 29.57
N LEU A 106 -12.69 -8.04 29.45
CA LEU A 106 -13.50 -7.37 30.47
C LEU A 106 -14.99 -7.71 30.37
N PHE A 107 -15.42 -8.41 29.31
CA PHE A 107 -16.82 -8.74 29.11
C PHE A 107 -17.28 -9.78 30.13
N THR A 108 -18.25 -9.41 30.95
CA THR A 108 -18.86 -10.28 31.95
C THR A 108 -20.37 -10.26 31.82
N MET A 109 -20.99 -11.44 31.84
CA MET A 109 -22.44 -11.56 31.91
C MET A 109 -22.98 -11.01 33.25
N PHE A 110 -24.06 -10.25 33.22
CA PHE A 110 -24.67 -9.73 34.46
C PHE A 110 -25.46 -10.82 35.20
N GLU A 111 -25.58 -10.70 36.53
CA GLU A 111 -26.25 -11.72 37.39
C GLU A 111 -27.70 -12.04 36.98
N ASN A 112 -28.41 -11.09 36.39
CA ASN A 112 -29.81 -11.24 35.95
C ASN A 112 -29.98 -11.23 34.43
N GLU A 113 -28.87 -11.30 33.68
CA GLU A 113 -28.89 -11.39 32.23
C GLU A 113 -29.20 -12.84 31.82
N ASN A 114 -29.89 -13.03 30.69
CA ASN A 114 -30.05 -14.36 30.11
C ASN A 114 -28.99 -14.60 29.01
N ILE A 115 -28.76 -15.87 28.68
CA ILE A 115 -27.69 -16.25 27.74
C ILE A 115 -27.86 -15.59 26.36
N LEU A 116 -29.10 -15.43 25.88
CA LEU A 116 -29.35 -14.81 24.57
C LEU A 116 -28.95 -13.33 24.56
N ALA A 117 -29.29 -12.59 25.62
CA ALA A 117 -28.91 -11.19 25.77
C ALA A 117 -27.38 -11.02 25.87
N CYS A 118 -26.71 -11.89 26.64
CA CYS A 118 -25.25 -11.92 26.76
C CYS A 118 -24.57 -12.19 25.40
N MET A 119 -25.07 -13.17 24.63
CA MET A 119 -24.57 -13.45 23.28
C MET A 119 -24.80 -12.29 22.32
N GLN A 120 -25.91 -11.56 22.45
CA GLN A 120 -26.15 -10.34 21.69
C GLN A 120 -25.14 -9.24 22.03
N GLY A 121 -24.81 -9.05 23.31
CA GLY A 121 -23.76 -8.13 23.74
C GLY A 121 -22.40 -8.49 23.14
N LEU A 122 -22.05 -9.77 23.15
CA LEU A 122 -20.80 -10.27 22.57
C LEU A 122 -20.72 -10.08 21.05
N MET A 123 -21.84 -10.21 20.33
CA MET A 123 -21.89 -9.96 18.88
C MET A 123 -21.82 -8.48 18.49
N THR A 124 -21.97 -7.57 19.48
CA THR A 124 -21.87 -6.13 19.25
C THR A 124 -20.50 -5.54 19.60
N LEU A 125 -19.58 -6.35 20.14
CA LEU A 125 -18.15 -6.04 20.23
C LEU A 125 -17.52 -6.10 18.83
#